data_AF-A0A847I4Z9-F1
#
_entry.id   AF-A0A847I4Z9-F1
#
_cell.length_a   1.000
_cell.length_b   1.000
_cell.length_c   1.000
_cell.angle_alpha   90.00
_cell.angle_beta   90.00
_cell.angle_gamma   90.00
#
_symmetry.space_group_name_H-M   'P 1'
#
loop_
_entity.id
_entity.type
_entity.pdbx_description
1 polymer ?
#
loop_
_entity_poly.entity_id
_entity_poly.type
_entity_poly.pdbx_seq_one_letter_code
_entity_poly.pdbx_strand_id
1 'polypeptide(L)'
;MLSRLYNLLSIVSIATLLAGGGFSAFLFGTGRLNAARLERIGAVVRGELDEFPQSQPATQPAEIDEPPVGRDQSLEQIDAVRRQRRLQSHLLERAARDIEAQRRLLDQTLQYLVNEREQLAAQRADWAVEQQKVTGEVVNEAAQKHLELFAGLAPQQAKEHLVWLWSTNKAEALALVMQLEVATTKRILAQMKAPEEQKILSELLEQLRTYEASGAATMSRKTAGDAAP
;
A
#
# COMPACT_ATOMS: atom_id res chain seq x y z
N MET A 1 26.80 -17.60 18.51
CA MET A 1 26.85 -16.36 17.69
C MET A 1 27.27 -16.63 16.24
N LEU A 2 28.19 -17.56 15.95
CA LEU A 2 28.60 -17.89 14.58
C LEU A 2 27.45 -18.30 13.62
N SER A 3 26.45 -19.08 14.07
CA SER A 3 25.37 -19.51 13.16
C SER A 3 24.48 -18.35 12.70
N ARG A 4 24.33 -17.30 13.52
CA ARG A 4 23.57 -16.10 13.15
C ARG A 4 24.31 -15.26 12.09
N LEU A 5 25.63 -15.16 12.19
CA LEU A 5 26.48 -14.52 11.17
C LEU A 5 26.44 -15.27 9.84
N TYR A 6 26.48 -16.60 9.87
CA TYR A 6 26.41 -17.42 8.65
C TYR A 6 25.06 -17.27 7.95
N ASN A 7 23.97 -17.21 8.71
CA ASN A 7 22.63 -17.00 8.16
C ASN A 7 22.43 -15.58 7.59
N LEU A 8 23.02 -14.57 8.24
CA LEU A 8 22.98 -13.20 7.71
C LEU A 8 23.78 -13.10 6.40
N LEU A 9 24.95 -13.74 6.34
CA LEU A 9 25.77 -13.77 5.14
C LEU A 9 25.11 -14.52 3.99
N SER A 10 24.44 -15.64 4.26
CA SER A 10 23.72 -16.41 3.23
C SER A 10 22.53 -15.62 2.68
N ILE A 11 21.74 -14.96 3.53
CA ILE A 11 20.61 -14.13 3.12
C ILE A 11 21.08 -12.97 2.25
N VAL A 12 22.14 -12.26 2.64
CA VAL A 12 22.70 -11.15 1.85
C VAL A 12 23.21 -11.65 0.51
N SER A 13 23.92 -12.78 0.48
CA SER A 13 24.46 -13.36 -0.76
C SER A 13 23.35 -13.79 -1.74
N ILE A 14 22.32 -14.47 -1.22
CA ILE A 14 21.15 -14.87 -2.01
C ILE A 14 20.41 -13.63 -2.54
N ALA A 15 20.20 -12.61 -1.69
CA ALA A 15 19.55 -11.37 -2.10
C ALA A 15 20.31 -10.66 -3.23
N THR A 16 21.65 -10.60 -3.15
CA THR A 16 22.47 -10.01 -4.22
C THR A 16 22.44 -10.83 -5.52
N LEU A 17 22.43 -12.16 -5.44
CA LEU A 17 22.29 -13.02 -6.62
C LEU A 17 20.93 -12.84 -7.30
N LEU A 18 19.86 -12.75 -6.50
CA LEU A 18 18.51 -12.54 -6.98
C LEU A 18 18.33 -11.14 -7.59
N ALA A 19 18.91 -10.12 -6.96
CA ALA A 19 18.91 -8.75 -7.48
C ALA A 19 19.68 -8.66 -8.81
N GLY A 20 20.88 -9.23 -8.89
CA GLY A 20 21.69 -9.22 -10.12
C GLY A 20 21.05 -10.02 -11.26
N GLY A 21 20.52 -11.21 -10.95
CA GLY A 21 19.81 -12.04 -11.92
C GLY A 21 18.50 -11.40 -12.39
N GLY A 22 17.70 -10.89 -11.46
CA GLY A 22 16.45 -10.18 -11.76
C GLY A 22 16.68 -8.90 -12.57
N PHE A 23 17.72 -8.14 -12.26
CA PHE A 23 18.10 -6.94 -13.02
C PHE A 23 18.54 -7.29 -14.46
N SER A 24 19.33 -8.35 -14.61
CA SER A 24 19.74 -8.84 -15.93
C SER A 24 18.53 -9.31 -16.75
N ALA A 25 17.64 -10.11 -16.15
CA ALA A 25 16.41 -10.57 -16.79
C ALA A 25 15.48 -9.40 -17.16
N PHE A 26 15.39 -8.37 -16.31
CA PHE A 26 14.63 -7.14 -16.59
C PHE A 26 15.22 -6.35 -17.76
N LEU A 27 16.54 -6.24 -17.86
CA LEU A 27 17.20 -5.57 -18.99
C LEU A 27 17.03 -6.32 -20.32
N PHE A 28 16.98 -7.66 -20.28
CA PHE A 28 16.62 -8.49 -21.44
C PHE A 28 15.14 -8.33 -21.81
N GLY A 29 14.22 -8.40 -20.84
CA GLY A 29 12.78 -8.27 -21.06
C GLY A 29 12.36 -6.89 -21.56
N THR A 30 13.05 -5.82 -21.14
CA THR A 30 12.79 -4.45 -21.61
C THR A 30 13.41 -4.13 -22.97
N GLY A 31 14.08 -5.08 -23.62
CA GLY A 31 14.71 -4.89 -24.94
C GLY A 31 15.88 -3.88 -24.93
N ARG A 32 16.35 -3.47 -23.75
CA ARG A 32 17.48 -2.52 -23.60
C ARG A 32 18.83 -3.17 -23.88
N LEU A 33 18.91 -4.51 -23.79
CA LEU A 33 20.04 -5.31 -24.24
C LEU A 33 19.77 -5.86 -25.64
N ASN A 34 20.10 -5.06 -26.66
CA ASN A 34 20.12 -5.53 -28.04
C ASN A 34 21.53 -6.04 -28.37
N ALA A 35 21.67 -7.08 -29.20
CA ALA A 35 22.97 -7.70 -29.53
C ALA A 35 24.00 -6.66 -30.02
N ALA A 36 23.53 -5.66 -30.77
CA ALA A 36 24.34 -4.52 -31.23
C ALA A 36 24.89 -3.62 -30.10
N ARG A 37 24.24 -3.55 -28.92
CA ARG A 37 24.74 -2.81 -27.76
C ARG A 37 25.75 -3.62 -26.95
N LEU A 38 25.57 -4.94 -26.86
CA LEU A 38 26.55 -5.83 -26.24
C LEU A 38 27.85 -5.88 -27.04
N GLU A 39 27.77 -5.87 -28.36
CA GLU A 39 28.92 -5.79 -29.25
C GLU A 39 29.65 -4.45 -29.10
N ARG A 40 28.91 -3.33 -28.96
CA ARG A 40 29.50 -2.01 -28.65
C ARG A 40 30.18 -1.96 -27.27
N ILE A 41 29.55 -2.52 -26.24
CA ILE A 41 30.16 -2.57 -24.89
C ILE A 41 31.39 -3.49 -24.92
N GLY A 42 31.34 -4.61 -25.63
CA GLY A 42 32.47 -5.49 -25.85
C GLY A 42 33.63 -4.81 -26.58
N ALA A 43 33.33 -4.04 -27.63
CA ALA A 43 34.32 -3.27 -28.37
C ALA A 43 34.94 -2.12 -27.54
N VAL A 44 34.17 -1.50 -26.64
CA VAL A 44 34.68 -0.50 -25.68
C VAL A 44 35.61 -1.15 -24.64
N VAL A 45 35.25 -2.32 -24.11
CA VAL A 45 36.10 -3.05 -23.15
C VAL A 45 37.35 -3.64 -23.80
N ARG A 46 37.27 -3.99 -25.09
CA ARG A 46 38.40 -4.48 -25.90
C ARG A 46 39.32 -3.34 -26.38
N GLY A 47 38.92 -2.08 -26.18
CA GLY A 47 39.72 -0.90 -26.54
C GLY A 47 39.75 -0.60 -28.04
N GLU A 48 38.79 -1.14 -28.82
CA GLU A 48 38.74 -1.01 -30.28
C GLU A 48 37.89 0.19 -30.76
N LEU A 49 37.32 0.97 -29.83
CA LEU A 49 36.53 2.17 -30.13
C LEU A 49 37.22 3.42 -29.54
N ASP A 50 38.10 4.03 -30.31
CA ASP A 50 38.64 5.37 -30.03
C ASP A 50 37.81 6.50 -30.68
N GLU A 51 36.76 6.15 -31.43
CA GLU A 51 35.81 7.12 -31.98
C GLU A 51 34.50 7.06 -31.21
N PHE A 52 34.42 7.88 -30.17
CA PHE A 52 33.13 8.43 -29.78
C PHE A 52 32.60 9.20 -30.99
N PRO A 53 31.38 8.94 -31.51
CA PRO A 53 30.77 9.88 -32.42
C PRO A 53 30.62 11.18 -31.63
N GLN A 54 31.49 12.15 -31.92
CA GLN A 54 31.30 13.51 -31.48
C GLN A 54 29.87 13.88 -31.87
N SER A 55 29.08 14.22 -30.86
CA SER A 55 27.81 14.88 -31.04
C SER A 55 28.13 16.21 -31.71
N GLN A 56 28.15 16.21 -33.04
CA GLN A 56 28.28 17.43 -33.82
C GLN A 56 27.14 18.36 -33.37
N PRO A 57 27.44 19.58 -32.91
CA PRO A 57 26.39 20.54 -32.62
C PRO A 57 25.62 20.82 -33.91
N ALA A 58 24.32 20.53 -33.88
CA ALA A 58 23.38 20.72 -34.97
C ALA A 58 23.10 22.21 -35.22
N THR A 59 24.12 22.98 -35.62
CA THR A 59 24.02 24.43 -35.86
C THR A 59 24.67 24.87 -37.18
N GLN A 60 25.08 23.96 -38.04
CA GLN A 60 25.29 24.30 -39.44
C GLN A 60 23.99 24.05 -40.21
N PRO A 61 23.40 25.07 -40.87
CA PRO A 61 22.38 24.83 -41.87
C PRO A 61 23.03 23.93 -42.92
N ALA A 62 22.48 22.73 -43.12
CA ALA A 62 22.76 22.00 -44.33
C ALA A 62 22.35 22.93 -45.48
N GLU A 63 23.33 23.40 -46.26
CA GLU A 63 23.08 23.98 -47.58
C GLU A 63 22.28 22.93 -48.35
N ILE A 64 20.97 23.18 -48.45
CA ILE A 64 20.09 22.41 -49.32
C ILE A 64 20.52 22.85 -50.72
N ASP A 65 21.38 22.05 -51.34
CA ASP A 65 21.63 22.09 -52.78
C ASP A 65 20.30 21.75 -53.47
N GLU A 66 19.41 22.73 -53.59
CA GLU A 66 18.24 22.64 -54.44
C GLU A 66 18.73 22.61 -55.88
N PRO A 67 18.56 21.49 -56.62
CA PRO A 67 18.93 21.47 -58.02
C PRO A 67 18.13 22.55 -58.75
N PRO A 68 18.75 23.29 -59.69
CA PRO A 68 18.07 24.34 -60.42
C PRO A 68 16.83 23.74 -61.07
N VAL A 69 15.65 24.23 -60.69
CA VAL A 69 14.38 23.82 -61.29
C VAL A 69 14.36 24.37 -62.72
N GLY A 70 15.01 23.63 -63.62
CA GLY A 70 14.97 23.86 -65.06
C GLY A 70 13.51 23.81 -65.50
N ARG A 71 13.08 24.83 -66.24
CA ARG A 71 11.70 25.00 -66.72
C ARG A 71 11.26 23.96 -67.76
N ASP A 72 12.08 22.95 -68.04
CA ASP A 72 11.83 21.90 -69.04
C ASP A 72 11.83 20.51 -68.38
N GLN A 73 10.98 20.30 -67.36
CA GLN A 73 10.72 18.95 -66.85
C GLN A 73 9.94 18.18 -67.92
N SER A 74 10.45 17.02 -68.36
CA SER A 74 9.70 16.16 -69.27
C SER A 74 8.39 15.72 -68.60
N LEU A 75 7.32 15.55 -69.38
CA LEU A 75 6.01 15.13 -68.87
C LEU A 75 6.09 13.88 -67.98
N GLU A 76 7.04 12.98 -68.26
CA GLU A 76 7.30 11.77 -67.49
C GLU A 76 7.82 12.05 -66.07
N GLN A 77 8.66 13.08 -65.90
CA GLN A 77 9.18 13.49 -64.58
C GLN A 77 8.05 14.06 -63.71
N ILE A 78 7.17 14.87 -64.30
CA ILE A 78 6.01 15.44 -63.60
C ILE A 78 5.08 14.31 -63.13
N ASP A 79 4.85 13.30 -63.97
CA ASP A 79 4.02 12.15 -63.60
C ASP A 79 4.68 11.26 -62.55
N ALA A 80 6.00 11.09 -62.56
CA ALA A 80 6.73 10.41 -61.50
C ALA A 80 6.59 11.13 -60.15
N VAL A 81 6.76 12.46 -60.13
CA VAL A 81 6.59 13.29 -58.92
C VAL A 81 5.14 13.21 -58.42
N ARG A 82 4.14 13.25 -59.31
CA ARG A 82 2.73 13.10 -58.94
C ARG A 82 2.44 11.73 -58.32
N ARG A 83 2.99 10.65 -58.90
CA ARG A 83 2.86 9.29 -58.34
C ARG A 83 3.49 9.20 -56.95
N GLN A 84 4.70 9.73 -56.79
CA GLN A 84 5.38 9.76 -55.49
C GLN A 84 4.59 10.55 -54.44
N ARG A 85 4.06 11.73 -54.80
CA ARG A 85 3.24 12.55 -53.90
C ARG A 85 1.95 11.83 -53.49
N ARG A 86 1.30 11.11 -54.42
CA ARG A 86 0.12 10.28 -54.10
C ARG A 86 0.47 9.16 -53.12
N LEU A 87 1.56 8.44 -53.36
CA LEU A 87 2.01 7.39 -52.43
C LEU A 87 2.31 7.95 -51.04
N GLN A 88 3.01 9.09 -50.96
CA GLN A 88 3.27 9.77 -49.69
C GLN A 88 1.97 10.17 -48.98
N SER A 89 0.98 10.70 -49.71
CA SER A 89 -0.31 11.06 -49.11
C SER A 89 -1.05 9.85 -48.53
N HIS A 90 -1.03 8.71 -49.20
CA HIS A 90 -1.64 7.48 -48.69
C HIS A 90 -0.91 6.92 -47.47
N LEU A 91 0.42 7.03 -47.43
CA LEU A 91 1.21 6.63 -46.26
C LEU A 91 0.90 7.51 -45.04
N LEU A 92 0.79 8.82 -45.24
CA LEU A 92 0.42 9.77 -44.18
C LEU A 92 -1.00 9.52 -43.69
N GLU A 93 -1.95 9.27 -44.59
CA GLU A 93 -3.33 8.94 -44.22
C GLU A 93 -3.41 7.64 -43.41
N ARG A 94 -2.67 6.61 -43.81
CA ARG A 94 -2.58 5.36 -43.04
C ARG A 94 -1.98 5.61 -41.66
N ALA A 95 -0.86 6.34 -41.58
CA ALA A 95 -0.22 6.66 -40.31
C ALA A 95 -1.15 7.45 -39.38
N ALA A 96 -1.94 8.38 -39.92
CA ALA A 96 -2.93 9.13 -39.14
C ALA A 96 -4.01 8.21 -38.56
N ARG A 97 -4.55 7.28 -39.37
CA ARG A 97 -5.53 6.29 -38.89
C ARG A 97 -4.95 5.35 -37.84
N ASP A 98 -3.70 4.93 -38.00
CA ASP A 98 -3.02 4.06 -37.03
C ASP A 98 -2.83 4.77 -35.68
N ILE A 99 -2.45 6.06 -35.70
CA ILE A 99 -2.34 6.89 -34.49
C ILE A 99 -3.71 7.05 -33.81
N GLU A 100 -4.77 7.29 -34.57
CA GLU A 100 -6.13 7.39 -34.01
C GLU A 100 -6.59 6.06 -33.39
N ALA A 101 -6.31 4.93 -34.04
CA ALA A 101 -6.62 3.61 -33.50
C ALA A 101 -5.86 3.35 -32.18
N GLN A 102 -4.58 3.70 -32.12
CA GLN A 102 -3.78 3.60 -30.90
C GLN A 102 -4.32 4.49 -29.77
N ARG A 103 -4.73 5.72 -30.08
CA ARG A 103 -5.36 6.61 -29.09
C ARG A 103 -6.63 6.02 -28.53
N ARG A 104 -7.52 5.50 -29.38
CA ARG A 104 -8.76 4.85 -28.93
C ARG A 104 -8.49 3.65 -28.03
N LEU A 105 -7.50 2.83 -28.35
CA LEU A 105 -7.09 1.70 -27.51
C LEU A 105 -6.54 2.17 -26.16
N LEU A 106 -5.75 3.25 -26.15
CA LEU A 106 -5.26 3.84 -24.90
C LEU A 106 -6.42 4.38 -24.05
N ASP A 107 -7.38 5.09 -24.64
CA ASP A 107 -8.53 5.60 -23.91
C ASP A 107 -9.37 4.46 -23.30
N GLN A 108 -9.58 3.38 -24.05
CA GLN A 108 -10.28 2.18 -23.56
C GLN A 108 -9.53 1.51 -22.40
N THR A 109 -8.21 1.36 -22.51
CA THR A 109 -7.41 0.74 -21.43
C THR A 109 -7.37 1.63 -20.19
N LEU A 110 -7.30 2.95 -20.34
CA LEU A 110 -7.38 3.89 -19.22
C LEU A 110 -8.74 3.82 -18.52
N GLN A 111 -9.84 3.79 -19.26
CA GLN A 111 -11.18 3.61 -18.70
C GLN A 111 -11.30 2.27 -17.95
N TYR A 112 -10.81 1.19 -18.53
CA TYR A 112 -10.77 -0.12 -17.88
C TYR A 112 -9.99 -0.07 -16.56
N LEU A 113 -8.79 0.54 -16.54
CA LEU A 113 -7.96 0.65 -15.34
C LEU A 113 -8.59 1.52 -14.26
N VAL A 114 -9.31 2.59 -14.63
CA VAL A 114 -10.05 3.42 -13.68
C VAL A 114 -11.16 2.59 -13.03
N ASN A 115 -11.97 1.89 -13.84
CA ASN A 115 -13.05 1.05 -13.33
C ASN A 115 -12.52 -0.07 -12.41
N GLU A 116 -11.43 -0.73 -12.79
CA GLU A 116 -10.81 -1.78 -11.98
C GLU A 116 -10.32 -1.24 -10.63
N ARG A 117 -9.74 -0.03 -10.62
CA ARG A 117 -9.30 0.63 -9.37
C ARG A 117 -10.47 0.97 -8.47
N GLU A 118 -11.57 1.48 -9.02
CA GLU A 118 -12.78 1.78 -8.26
C GLU A 118 -13.39 0.51 -7.67
N GLN A 119 -13.46 -0.57 -8.45
CA GLN A 119 -13.96 -1.87 -7.98
C GLN A 119 -13.08 -2.45 -6.86
N LEU A 120 -11.76 -2.40 -7.01
CA LEU A 120 -10.84 -2.85 -5.96
C LEU A 120 -10.91 -1.99 -4.71
N ALA A 121 -11.13 -0.67 -4.85
CA ALA A 121 -11.32 0.22 -3.72
C ALA A 121 -12.62 -0.10 -2.96
N ALA A 122 -13.72 -0.36 -3.68
CA ALA A 122 -14.99 -0.80 -3.09
C ALA A 122 -14.82 -2.14 -2.35
N GLN A 123 -14.24 -3.15 -3.01
CA GLN A 123 -13.99 -4.45 -2.38
C GLN A 123 -13.13 -4.36 -1.11
N ARG A 124 -12.12 -3.49 -1.10
CA ARG A 124 -11.29 -3.26 0.09
C ARG A 124 -12.06 -2.58 1.22
N ALA A 125 -12.94 -1.63 0.90
CA ALA A 125 -13.81 -0.99 1.87
C ALA A 125 -14.78 -2.01 2.48
N ASP A 126 -15.42 -2.83 1.65
CA ASP A 126 -16.34 -3.88 2.08
C ASP A 126 -15.63 -4.91 2.97
N TRP A 127 -14.44 -5.38 2.53
CA TRP A 127 -13.62 -6.28 3.32
C TRP A 127 -13.21 -5.70 4.68
N ALA A 128 -12.86 -4.41 4.73
CA ALA A 128 -12.51 -3.75 5.98
C ALA A 128 -13.71 -3.70 6.94
N VAL A 129 -14.91 -3.44 6.43
CA VAL A 129 -16.16 -3.45 7.22
C VAL A 129 -16.47 -4.87 7.71
N GLU A 130 -16.33 -5.88 6.86
CA GLU A 130 -16.53 -7.29 7.25
C GLU A 130 -15.53 -7.73 8.32
N GLN A 131 -14.24 -7.38 8.16
CA GLN A 131 -13.21 -7.66 9.16
C GLN A 131 -13.52 -6.99 10.49
N GLN A 132 -13.99 -5.74 10.50
CA GLN A 132 -14.38 -5.06 11.73
C GLN A 132 -15.59 -5.73 12.40
N LYS A 133 -16.57 -6.21 11.62
CA LYS A 133 -17.71 -6.96 12.15
C LYS A 133 -17.27 -8.28 12.76
N VAL A 134 -16.48 -9.09 12.03
CA VAL A 134 -15.99 -10.39 12.50
C VAL A 134 -15.10 -10.22 13.73
N THR A 135 -14.15 -9.29 13.70
CA THR A 135 -13.28 -9.04 14.87
C THR A 135 -14.08 -8.50 16.05
N GLY A 136 -15.03 -7.60 15.83
CA GLY A 136 -15.92 -7.09 16.87
C GLY A 136 -16.78 -8.19 17.50
N GLU A 137 -17.40 -9.05 16.70
CA GLU A 137 -18.20 -10.18 17.17
C GLU A 137 -17.34 -11.19 17.96
N VAL A 138 -16.17 -11.57 17.44
CA VAL A 138 -15.26 -12.50 18.12
C VAL A 138 -14.75 -11.93 19.44
N VAL A 139 -14.38 -10.64 19.48
CA VAL A 139 -13.94 -9.98 20.72
C VAL A 139 -15.08 -9.92 21.73
N ASN A 140 -16.30 -9.62 21.29
CA ASN A 140 -17.47 -9.59 22.16
C ASN A 140 -17.81 -10.99 22.70
N GLU A 141 -17.78 -12.03 21.86
CA GLU A 141 -18.05 -13.41 22.28
C GLU A 141 -16.97 -13.93 23.25
N ALA A 142 -15.69 -13.63 22.97
CA ALA A 142 -14.59 -13.97 23.87
C ALA A 142 -14.73 -13.24 25.22
N ALA A 143 -15.09 -11.96 25.21
CA ALA A 143 -15.35 -11.19 26.42
C ALA A 143 -16.54 -11.77 27.21
N GLN A 144 -17.65 -12.10 26.56
CA GLN A 144 -18.81 -12.72 27.19
C GLN A 144 -18.46 -14.06 27.85
N LYS A 145 -17.74 -14.94 27.16
CA LYS A 145 -17.26 -16.21 27.73
C LYS A 145 -16.35 -15.99 28.93
N HIS A 146 -15.46 -14.99 28.86
CA HIS A 146 -14.59 -14.66 29.99
C HIS A 146 -15.39 -14.15 31.20
N LEU A 147 -16.43 -13.34 30.98
CA LEU A 147 -17.35 -12.90 32.03
C LEU A 147 -18.14 -14.06 32.64
N GLU A 148 -18.67 -14.96 31.82
CA GLU A 148 -19.42 -16.13 32.28
C GLU A 148 -18.54 -17.04 33.14
N LEU A 149 -17.32 -17.33 32.68
CA LEU A 149 -16.34 -18.09 33.44
C LEU A 149 -16.01 -17.40 34.76
N PHE A 150 -15.75 -16.09 34.74
CA PHE A 150 -15.42 -15.32 35.94
C PHE A 150 -16.59 -15.24 36.93
N ALA A 151 -17.82 -15.07 36.44
CA ALA A 151 -19.03 -15.04 37.26
C ALA A 151 -19.31 -16.41 37.93
N GLY A 152 -18.90 -17.51 37.31
CA GLY A 152 -19.00 -18.87 37.86
C GLY A 152 -17.93 -19.22 38.90
N LEU A 153 -16.87 -18.42 39.06
CA LEU A 153 -15.79 -18.70 40.01
C LEU A 153 -16.20 -18.44 41.46
N ALA A 154 -15.57 -19.18 42.38
CA ALA A 154 -15.71 -18.91 43.81
C ALA A 154 -15.13 -17.52 44.15
N PRO A 155 -15.74 -16.77 45.10
CA PRO A 155 -15.34 -15.39 45.40
C PRO A 155 -13.89 -15.27 45.91
N GLN A 156 -13.32 -16.36 46.45
CA GLN A 156 -11.91 -16.41 46.87
C GLN A 156 -10.93 -16.54 45.70
N GLN A 157 -11.31 -17.24 44.62
CA GLN A 157 -10.48 -17.39 43.42
C GLN A 157 -10.61 -16.15 42.53
N ALA A 158 -11.81 -15.58 42.45
CA ALA A 158 -12.08 -14.36 41.72
C ALA A 158 -11.26 -13.16 42.24
N LYS A 159 -11.03 -13.05 43.57
CA LYS A 159 -10.17 -11.99 44.12
C LYS A 159 -8.70 -12.15 43.71
N GLU A 160 -8.17 -13.37 43.67
CA GLU A 160 -6.77 -13.63 43.29
C GLU A 160 -6.56 -13.30 41.82
N HIS A 161 -7.51 -13.71 40.98
CA HIS A 161 -7.51 -13.37 39.57
C HIS A 161 -7.64 -11.85 39.34
N LEU A 162 -8.49 -11.16 40.11
CA LEU A 162 -8.66 -9.71 39.99
C LEU A 162 -7.39 -8.95 40.44
N VAL A 163 -6.75 -9.36 41.54
CA VAL A 163 -5.47 -8.77 41.99
C VAL A 163 -4.36 -9.00 40.96
N TRP A 164 -4.27 -10.22 40.42
CA TRP A 164 -3.32 -10.53 39.36
C TRP A 164 -3.58 -9.70 38.09
N LEU A 165 -4.83 -9.65 37.64
CA LEU A 165 -5.24 -8.89 36.46
C LEU A 165 -5.01 -7.39 36.66
N TRP A 166 -5.27 -6.84 37.85
CA TRP A 166 -5.00 -5.43 38.17
C TRP A 166 -3.51 -5.09 38.09
N SER A 167 -2.66 -6.01 38.55
CA SER A 167 -1.21 -5.81 38.51
C SER A 167 -0.65 -5.88 37.08
N THR A 168 -1.30 -6.64 36.20
CA THR A 168 -0.87 -6.85 34.80
C THR A 168 -1.50 -5.83 33.85
N ASN A 169 -2.83 -5.70 33.88
CA ASN A 169 -3.62 -4.82 33.03
C ASN A 169 -4.80 -4.18 33.82
N LYS A 170 -4.59 -2.94 34.26
CA LYS A 170 -5.60 -2.16 35.00
C LYS A 170 -6.90 -1.92 34.19
N ALA A 171 -6.80 -1.75 32.88
CA ALA A 171 -7.94 -1.43 32.03
C ALA A 171 -8.91 -2.62 31.88
N GLU A 172 -8.37 -3.83 31.69
CA GLU A 172 -9.18 -5.05 31.60
C GLU A 172 -9.84 -5.39 32.94
N ALA A 173 -9.16 -5.16 34.06
CA ALA A 173 -9.75 -5.37 35.38
C ALA A 173 -10.91 -4.40 35.66
N LEU A 174 -10.79 -3.13 35.26
CA LEU A 174 -11.91 -2.18 35.34
C LEU A 174 -13.06 -2.59 34.42
N ALA A 175 -12.78 -2.95 33.17
CA ALA A 175 -13.81 -3.37 32.22
C ALA A 175 -14.60 -4.59 32.73
N LEU A 176 -13.88 -5.56 33.31
CA LEU A 176 -14.47 -6.75 33.89
C LEU A 176 -15.36 -6.42 35.10
N VAL A 177 -14.91 -5.54 36.00
CA VAL A 177 -15.71 -5.11 37.16
C VAL A 177 -16.94 -4.30 36.74
N MET A 178 -16.84 -3.46 35.71
CA MET A 178 -17.98 -2.69 35.18
C MET A 178 -19.04 -3.57 34.51
N GLN A 179 -18.62 -4.68 33.89
CA GLN A 179 -19.51 -5.63 33.21
C GLN A 179 -20.09 -6.69 34.15
N LEU A 180 -19.52 -6.86 35.34
CA LEU A 180 -20.02 -7.80 36.35
C LEU A 180 -21.28 -7.28 37.05
N GLU A 181 -22.09 -8.22 37.55
CA GLU A 181 -23.21 -7.89 38.43
C GLU A 181 -22.72 -7.25 39.75
N VAL A 182 -23.41 -6.21 40.21
CA VAL A 182 -23.04 -5.46 41.42
C VAL A 182 -23.00 -6.37 42.66
N ALA A 183 -23.84 -7.41 42.69
CA ALA A 183 -23.90 -8.35 43.81
C ALA A 183 -22.67 -9.29 43.89
N THR A 184 -22.21 -9.82 42.76
CA THR A 184 -21.00 -10.67 42.70
C THR A 184 -19.76 -9.84 42.98
N THR A 185 -19.68 -8.64 42.42
CA THR A 185 -18.61 -7.67 42.68
C THR A 185 -18.49 -7.36 44.19
N LYS A 186 -19.61 -7.05 44.87
CA LYS A 186 -19.62 -6.81 46.32
C LYS A 186 -19.11 -8.02 47.13
N ARG A 187 -19.46 -9.24 46.73
CA ARG A 187 -19.00 -10.47 47.40
C ARG A 187 -17.49 -10.70 47.24
N ILE A 188 -16.95 -10.40 46.06
CA ILE A 188 -15.52 -10.51 45.76
C ILE A 188 -14.73 -9.45 46.53
N LEU A 189 -15.19 -8.19 46.50
CA LEU A 189 -14.57 -7.08 47.23
C LEU A 189 -14.59 -7.31 48.75
N ALA A 190 -15.66 -7.90 49.30
CA ALA A 190 -15.75 -8.23 50.72
C ALA A 190 -14.70 -9.27 51.19
N GLN A 191 -14.14 -10.04 50.25
CA GLN A 191 -13.12 -11.05 50.53
C GLN A 191 -11.68 -10.48 50.48
N MET A 192 -11.50 -9.25 49.99
CA MET A 192 -10.22 -8.54 49.96
C MET A 192 -9.92 -7.93 51.34
N LYS A 193 -9.27 -8.71 52.20
CA LYS A 193 -9.05 -8.36 53.62
C LYS A 193 -7.60 -8.01 53.94
N ALA A 194 -6.65 -8.32 53.06
CA ALA A 194 -5.25 -7.98 53.30
C ALA A 194 -5.01 -6.47 53.13
N PRO A 195 -4.06 -5.87 53.88
CA PRO A 195 -3.82 -4.42 53.82
C PRO A 195 -3.29 -3.94 52.45
N GLU A 196 -2.63 -4.81 51.69
CA GLU A 196 -2.17 -4.51 50.33
C GLU A 196 -3.33 -4.56 49.32
N GLU A 197 -4.25 -5.51 49.49
CA GLU A 197 -5.46 -5.64 48.68
C GLU A 197 -6.42 -4.45 48.89
N GLN A 198 -6.49 -3.91 50.11
CA GLN A 198 -7.34 -2.75 50.42
C GLN A 198 -6.89 -1.47 49.69
N LYS A 199 -5.57 -1.29 49.47
CA LYS A 199 -5.05 -0.16 48.68
C LYS A 199 -5.49 -0.29 47.22
N ILE A 200 -5.33 -1.49 46.65
CA ILE A 200 -5.77 -1.80 45.29
C ILE A 200 -7.28 -1.55 45.13
N LEU A 201 -8.07 -1.96 46.13
CA LEU A 201 -9.52 -1.71 46.15
C LEU A 201 -9.86 -0.21 46.16
N SER A 202 -9.16 0.58 46.98
CA SER A 202 -9.39 2.03 47.02
C SER A 202 -9.04 2.72 45.70
N GLU A 203 -7.93 2.32 45.06
CA GLU A 203 -7.54 2.81 43.74
C GLU A 203 -8.56 2.39 42.67
N LEU A 204 -9.06 1.15 42.74
CA LEU A 204 -10.06 0.63 41.80
C LEU A 204 -11.36 1.41 41.90
N LEU A 205 -11.85 1.68 43.11
CA LEU A 205 -13.07 2.47 43.32
C LEU A 205 -12.90 3.94 42.90
N GLU A 206 -11.72 4.53 43.11
CA GLU A 206 -11.43 5.88 42.63
C GLU A 206 -11.41 5.95 41.10
N GLN A 207 -10.82 4.95 40.45
CA GLN A 207 -10.82 4.82 38.99
C GLN A 207 -12.23 4.56 38.44
N LEU A 208 -13.05 3.77 39.12
CA LEU A 208 -14.44 3.55 38.73
C LEU A 208 -15.26 4.84 38.83
N ARG A 209 -15.09 5.59 39.93
CA ARG A 209 -15.74 6.89 40.14
C ARG A 209 -15.33 7.93 39.09
N THR A 210 -14.05 8.00 38.76
CA THR A 210 -13.55 8.93 37.73
C THR A 210 -14.03 8.56 36.34
N TYR A 211 -14.13 7.26 36.03
CA TYR A 211 -14.67 6.78 34.76
C TYR A 211 -16.17 7.12 34.62
N GLU A 212 -16.98 6.89 35.65
CA GLU A 212 -18.39 7.28 35.69
C GLU A 212 -18.57 8.81 35.55
N ALA A 213 -17.77 9.60 36.24
CA ALA A 213 -17.79 11.06 36.14
C ALA A 213 -17.41 11.54 34.73
N SER A 214 -16.43 10.88 34.10
CA SER A 214 -16.00 11.20 32.73
C SER A 214 -17.07 10.85 31.70
N GLY A 215 -17.73 9.69 31.83
CA GLY A 215 -18.83 9.26 30.96
C GLY A 215 -20.08 10.14 31.09
N ALA A 216 -20.39 10.59 32.32
CA ALA A 216 -21.47 11.53 32.56
C ALA A 216 -21.19 12.92 31.96
N ALA A 217 -19.94 13.38 31.98
CA ALA A 217 -19.54 14.65 31.37
C ALA A 217 -19.63 14.62 29.83
N THR A 218 -19.31 13.50 29.18
CA THR A 218 -19.47 13.34 27.72
C THR A 218 -20.94 13.31 27.29
N MET A 219 -21.82 12.69 28.09
CA MET A 219 -23.27 12.69 27.83
C MET A 219 -23.89 14.08 28.03
N SER A 220 -23.46 14.82 29.06
CA SER A 220 -23.92 16.19 29.34
C SER A 220 -23.48 17.21 28.26
N ARG A 221 -22.29 17.04 27.67
CA ARG A 221 -21.83 17.90 26.56
C ARG A 221 -22.61 17.64 25.26
N LYS A 222 -23.12 16.42 25.05
CA LYS A 222 -23.95 16.07 23.89
C LYS A 222 -25.35 16.69 23.95
N THR A 223 -25.91 16.89 25.13
CA THR A 223 -27.23 17.55 25.29
C THR A 223 -27.13 19.07 25.33
N ALA A 224 -26.00 19.65 25.72
CA ALA A 224 -25.78 21.09 25.69
C ALA A 224 -25.49 21.66 24.28
N GLY A 225 -25.16 20.80 23.30
CA GLY A 225 -24.90 21.21 21.91
C GLY A 225 -26.11 21.19 20.97
N ASP A 226 -27.26 20.67 21.43
CA ASP A 226 -28.47 20.49 20.60
C ASP A 226 -29.63 21.41 21.02
N ALA A 227 -29.33 22.41 21.87
CA ALA A 227 -30.28 23.40 22.34
C ALA A 227 -29.76 24.83 22.10
N ALA A 228 -29.68 25.21 20.82
CA ALA A 228 -29.87 26.60 20.41
C ALA A 228 -30.34 26.67 18.94
N PRO A 229 -31.31 27.55 18.63
CA PRO A 229 -32.05 27.62 17.36
C PRO A 229 -31.25 28.17 16.17
#